data_AF-A0A059F1A8-F1
#
_entry.id   AF-A0A059F1A8-F1
#
_cell.length_a   1.000
_cell.length_b   1.000
_cell.length_c   1.000
_cell.angle_alpha   90.00
_cell.angle_beta   90.00
_cell.angle_gamma   90.00
#
_symmetry.space_group_name_H-M   'P 1'
#
loop_
_entity.id
_entity.type
_entity.pdbx_description
1 polymer ?
#
loop_
_entity_poly.entity_id
_entity_poly.type
_entity_poly.pdbx_seq_one_letter_code
_entity_poly.pdbx_strand_id
1 'polypeptide(L)'
;MNTPEFIENKCILLSAKELAYFCMENGFLKKEMFCQVCNHALKLVPYKRSKDELAWRCMHKICSRYKLYTSIRSNSFFDQFDTSLGVILRIIVKYSTRQPLYSIKNSMSVGERT
;
A
#
# COMPACT_ATOMS: atom_id res chain seq x y z
N MET A 1 -9.97 -3.15 -18.01
CA MET A 1 -9.01 -2.03 -17.85
C MET A 1 -9.52 -1.16 -16.71
N ASN A 2 -8.72 -0.91 -15.67
CA ASN A 2 -9.18 -0.12 -14.52
C ASN A 2 -9.30 1.34 -14.93
N THR A 3 -10.52 1.90 -14.95
CA THR A 3 -10.72 3.32 -15.24
C THR A 3 -10.22 4.18 -14.06
N PRO A 4 -9.84 5.45 -14.29
CA PRO A 4 -9.49 6.38 -13.22
C PRO A 4 -10.53 6.44 -12.09
N GLU A 5 -11.81 6.55 -12.46
CA GLU A 5 -12.93 6.60 -11.52
C GLU A 5 -13.07 5.31 -10.70
N PHE A 6 -12.86 4.15 -11.33
CA PHE A 6 -12.88 2.87 -10.62
C PHE A 6 -11.79 2.81 -9.54
N ILE A 7 -10.56 3.24 -9.85
CA ILE A 7 -9.46 3.24 -8.88
C ILE A 7 -9.74 4.23 -7.76
N GLU A 8 -10.23 5.43 -8.07
CA GLU A 8 -10.58 6.42 -7.05
C GLU A 8 -11.68 5.90 -6.10
N ASN A 9 -12.72 5.27 -6.64
CA ASN A 9 -13.78 4.64 -5.83
C ASN A 9 -13.22 3.55 -4.90
N LYS A 10 -12.29 2.72 -5.38
CA LYS A 10 -11.62 1.73 -4.52
C LYS A 10 -10.82 2.39 -3.40
N CYS A 11 -10.18 3.53 -3.64
CA CYS A 11 -9.44 4.26 -2.61
C CYS A 11 -10.33 4.86 -1.53
N ILE A 12 -11.61 5.13 -1.82
CA ILE A 12 -12.58 5.73 -0.89
C ILE A 12 -13.34 4.65 -0.11
N LEU A 13 -13.71 3.56 -0.77
CA LEU A 13 -14.62 2.55 -0.22
C LEU A 13 -13.93 1.41 0.54
N LEU A 14 -12.68 1.09 0.18
CA LEU A 14 -11.97 -0.03 0.79
C LEU A 14 -11.30 0.36 2.10
N SER A 15 -11.30 -0.56 3.06
CA SER A 15 -10.42 -0.47 4.23
C SER A 15 -8.94 -0.50 3.81
N ALA A 16 -8.04 -0.08 4.71
CA ALA A 16 -6.59 -0.11 4.45
C ALA A 16 -6.09 -1.50 4.04
N LYS A 17 -6.56 -2.54 4.73
CA LYS A 17 -6.25 -3.93 4.43
C LYS A 17 -6.75 -4.37 3.06
N GLU A 18 -8.01 -4.08 2.73
CA GLU A 18 -8.59 -4.42 1.43
C GLU A 18 -7.90 -3.67 0.29
N LEU A 19 -7.55 -2.40 0.50
CA LEU A 19 -6.82 -1.60 -0.47
C LEU A 19 -5.41 -2.17 -0.70
N ALA A 20 -4.73 -2.65 0.34
CA ALA A 20 -3.45 -3.32 0.20
C ALA A 20 -3.56 -4.59 -0.66
N TYR A 21 -4.58 -5.43 -0.45
CA TYR A 21 -4.85 -6.58 -1.33
C TYR A 21 -5.16 -6.16 -2.76
N PHE A 22 -6.00 -5.12 -2.95
CA PHE A 22 -6.25 -4.56 -4.26
C PHE A 22 -4.95 -4.12 -4.96
N CYS A 23 -4.03 -3.50 -4.22
CA CYS A 23 -2.74 -3.10 -4.75
C CYS A 23 -1.87 -4.30 -5.15
N MET A 24 -1.89 -5.38 -4.37
CA MET A 24 -1.20 -6.61 -4.72
C MET A 24 -1.79 -7.25 -5.98
N GLU A 25 -3.12 -7.33 -6.08
CA GLU A 25 -3.82 -7.92 -7.24
C GLU A 25 -3.57 -7.17 -8.55
N ASN A 26 -3.40 -5.85 -8.47
CA ASN A 26 -3.14 -5.00 -9.63
C ASN A 26 -1.64 -4.73 -9.87
N GLY A 27 -0.74 -5.39 -9.14
CA GLY A 27 0.71 -5.30 -9.35
C GLY A 27 1.36 -4.00 -8.85
N PHE A 28 0.64 -3.18 -8.08
CA PHE A 28 1.21 -2.00 -7.41
C PHE A 28 2.09 -2.40 -6.22
N LEU A 29 1.75 -3.51 -5.56
CA LEU A 29 2.54 -4.13 -4.50
C LEU A 29 2.88 -5.57 -4.87
N LYS A 30 3.94 -6.09 -4.26
CA LYS A 30 4.32 -7.49 -4.46
C LYS A 30 3.31 -8.42 -3.79
N LYS A 31 2.94 -9.50 -4.47
CA LYS A 31 2.12 -10.60 -3.93
C LYS A 31 2.91 -11.57 -3.07
N GLU A 32 4.23 -11.58 -3.24
CA GLU A 32 5.15 -12.46 -2.53
C GLU A 32 6.45 -11.72 -2.22
N MET A 33 7.08 -12.06 -1.10
CA MET A 33 8.36 -11.49 -0.72
C MET A 33 9.24 -12.55 -0.05
N PHE A 34 10.54 -12.47 -0.31
CA PHE A 34 11.54 -13.35 0.29
C PHE A 34 12.35 -12.61 1.34
N CYS A 35 12.73 -13.32 2.40
CA CYS A 35 13.61 -12.80 3.43
C CYS A 35 14.98 -12.47 2.83
N GLN A 36 15.47 -11.24 3.03
CA GLN A 36 16.78 -10.81 2.53
C GLN A 36 17.98 -11.52 3.19
N VAL A 37 17.74 -12.33 4.23
CA VAL A 37 18.79 -13.06 4.96
C VAL A 37 18.74 -14.56 4.67
N CYS A 38 17.60 -15.22 4.91
CA CYS A 38 17.49 -16.68 4.75
C CYS A 38 16.84 -17.12 3.43
N ASN A 39 16.46 -16.19 2.57
CA ASN A 39 15.78 -16.41 1.29
C ASN A 39 14.49 -17.26 1.34
N HIS A 40 13.92 -17.48 2.53
CA HIS A 40 12.62 -18.13 2.67
C HIS A 40 11.50 -17.15 2.35
N ALA A 41 10.42 -17.65 1.76
CA ALA A 41 9.19 -16.90 1.56
C ALA A 41 8.68 -16.34 2.89
N LEU A 42 8.35 -15.05 2.90
CA LEU A 42 7.76 -14.38 4.03
C LEU A 42 6.25 -14.64 4.05
N LYS A 43 5.68 -14.76 5.25
CA LYS A 43 4.25 -14.88 5.44
C LYS A 43 3.60 -13.50 5.50
N LEU A 44 2.57 -13.26 4.69
CA LEU A 44 1.72 -12.08 4.84
C LEU A 44 0.84 -12.24 6.09
N VAL A 45 0.87 -11.27 6.99
CA VAL A 45 0.10 -11.32 8.25
C VAL A 45 -0.58 -9.98 8.54
N PRO A 46 -1.74 -9.99 9.22
CA PRO A 46 -2.33 -8.77 9.78
C PRO A 46 -1.39 -8.08 10.76
N TYR A 47 -1.27 -6.76 10.64
CA TYR A 47 -0.42 -5.93 11.50
C TYR A 47 -1.01 -4.53 11.69
N LYS A 48 -1.85 -4.38 12.72
CA LYS A 48 -2.59 -3.13 13.02
C LYS A 48 -1.73 -1.89 13.28
N ARG A 49 -0.45 -2.06 13.61
CA ARG A 49 0.49 -0.92 13.80
C ARG A 49 1.00 -0.35 12.47
N SER A 50 0.81 -1.04 11.36
CA SER A 50 1.09 -0.48 10.03
C SER A 50 -0.14 0.22 9.46
N LYS A 51 0.10 1.27 8.66
CA LYS A 51 -0.96 2.03 7.98
C LYS A 51 -1.75 1.19 6.97
N ASP A 52 -1.15 0.11 6.48
CA ASP A 52 -1.78 -0.82 5.52
C ASP A 52 -2.42 -2.04 6.21
N GLU A 53 -2.34 -2.10 7.54
CA GLU A 53 -2.83 -3.20 8.38
C GLU A 53 -2.27 -4.60 8.04
N LEU A 54 -1.21 -4.66 7.23
CA LEU A 54 -0.54 -5.88 6.77
C LEU A 54 0.98 -5.71 6.83
N ALA A 55 1.67 -6.81 7.05
CA ALA A 55 3.12 -6.88 6.99
C ALA A 55 3.61 -8.25 6.55
N TRP A 56 4.81 -8.29 5.99
CA TRP A 56 5.55 -9.53 5.74
C TRP A 56 6.28 -9.97 7.00
N ARG A 57 6.28 -11.28 7.29
CA ARG A 57 6.95 -11.83 8.46
C ARG A 57 7.75 -13.08 8.12
N CYS A 58 9.02 -13.12 8.55
CA CYS A 58 9.84 -14.30 8.38
C CYS A 58 9.44 -15.36 9.42
N MET A 59 9.09 -16.56 8.96
CA MET A 59 8.69 -17.67 9.84
C MET A 59 9.75 -18.78 9.94
N HIS A 60 10.92 -18.58 9.33
CA HIS A 60 12.03 -19.52 9.39
C HIS A 60 12.79 -19.38 10.72
N LYS A 61 12.67 -20.37 11.60
CA LYS A 61 13.14 -20.30 13.00
C LYS A 61 14.64 -20.02 13.17
N ILE A 62 15.48 -20.50 12.26
CA ILE A 62 16.94 -20.31 12.32
C ILE A 62 17.41 -18.99 11.70
N CYS A 63 16.51 -18.20 11.10
CA CYS A 63 16.85 -16.91 10.54
C CYS A 63 17.01 -15.87 11.66
N SER A 64 18.05 -15.04 11.58
CA SER A 64 18.23 -13.89 12.48
C SER A 64 17.08 -12.88 12.40
N ARG A 65 16.30 -12.89 11.31
CA ARG A 65 15.08 -12.08 11.14
C ARG A 65 13.78 -12.82 11.49
N TYR A 66 13.85 -13.97 12.15
CA TYR A 66 12.66 -14.72 12.57
C TYR A 66 11.68 -13.81 13.32
N LYS A 67 10.41 -13.89 12.92
CA LYS A 67 9.29 -13.10 13.45
C LYS A 67 9.38 -11.58 13.28
N LEU A 68 10.42 -11.04 12.64
CA LEU A 68 10.50 -9.62 12.32
C LEU A 68 9.48 -9.24 11.24
N TYR A 69 8.90 -8.05 11.40
CA TYR A 69 7.98 -7.45 10.44
C TYR A 69 8.76 -6.70 9.37
N THR A 70 8.29 -6.77 8.13
CA THR A 70 8.76 -5.99 6.99
C THR A 70 7.55 -5.38 6.31
N SER A 71 7.66 -4.12 5.89
CA SER A 71 6.54 -3.41 5.26
C SER A 71 6.10 -4.11 3.98
N ILE A 72 4.79 -4.15 3.70
CA ILE A 72 4.30 -4.63 2.41
C ILE A 72 4.73 -3.72 1.25
N ARG A 73 5.11 -2.48 1.55
CA ARG A 73 5.60 -1.47 0.61
C ARG A 73 7.08 -1.66 0.25
N SER A 74 7.79 -2.55 0.95
CA SER A 74 9.23 -2.70 0.77
C SER A 74 9.62 -3.10 -0.65
N ASN A 75 10.65 -2.44 -1.18
CA ASN A 75 11.11 -2.59 -2.56
C ASN A 75 10.02 -2.30 -3.61
N SER A 76 9.20 -1.27 -3.36
CA SER A 76 8.21 -0.74 -4.31
C SER A 76 8.29 0.78 -4.37
N PHE A 77 7.55 1.39 -5.30
CA PHE A 77 7.36 2.84 -5.35
C PHE A 77 6.92 3.43 -3.99
N PHE A 78 6.20 2.65 -3.17
CA PHE A 78 5.59 3.12 -1.92
C PHE A 78 6.50 3.03 -0.67
N ASP A 79 7.72 2.48 -0.77
CA ASP A 79 8.54 2.06 0.40
C ASP A 79 8.83 3.20 1.39
N GLN A 80 9.06 4.41 0.89
CA GLN A 80 9.42 5.59 1.68
C GLN A 80 8.26 6.54 1.94
N PHE A 81 7.05 6.20 1.48
CA PHE A 81 5.89 7.03 1.73
C PHE A 81 5.33 6.75 3.11
N ASP A 82 5.23 7.80 3.93
CA ASP A 82 4.49 7.74 5.19
C ASP A 82 2.96 7.90 4.96
N THR A 83 2.55 8.42 3.81
CA THR A 83 1.13 8.65 3.47
C THR A 83 0.37 7.33 3.24
N SER A 84 -0.96 7.31 3.44
CA SER A 84 -1.78 6.12 3.14
C SER A 84 -1.78 5.80 1.63
N LEU A 85 -1.85 4.51 1.27
CA LEU A 85 -1.91 4.08 -0.14
C LEU A 85 -3.06 4.75 -0.90
N GLY A 86 -4.22 4.91 -0.26
CA GLY A 86 -5.41 5.52 -0.87
C GLY A 86 -5.18 6.98 -1.27
N VAL A 87 -4.53 7.76 -0.41
CA VAL A 87 -4.19 9.16 -0.72
C VAL A 87 -3.20 9.23 -1.88
N ILE A 88 -2.15 8.40 -1.86
CA ILE A 88 -1.13 8.37 -2.92
C ILE A 88 -1.77 8.01 -4.26
N LEU A 89 -2.58 6.94 -4.30
CA LEU A 89 -3.26 6.49 -5.51
C LEU A 89 -4.22 7.53 -6.06
N ARG A 90 -5.01 8.20 -5.21
CA ARG A 90 -5.92 9.28 -5.65
C ARG A 90 -5.15 10.43 -6.31
N ILE A 91 -4.03 10.84 -5.72
CA ILE A 91 -3.17 11.89 -6.31
C ILE A 91 -2.64 11.44 -7.67
N ILE A 92 -2.11 10.21 -7.77
CA ILE A 92 -1.58 9.66 -9.03
C ILE A 92 -2.67 9.63 -10.10
N VAL A 93 -3.87 9.12 -9.78
CA VAL A 93 -4.99 9.00 -10.71
C VAL A 93 -5.43 10.38 -11.22
N LYS A 94 -5.65 11.35 -10.32
CA LYS A 94 -6.06 12.71 -10.70
C LYS A 94 -4.99 13.44 -11.52
N TYR A 95 -3.72 13.24 -11.17
CA TYR A 95 -2.61 13.78 -11.95
C TYR A 95 -2.55 13.16 -13.35
N SER A 96 -2.76 11.85 -13.45
CA SER A 96 -2.75 11.09 -14.71
C SER A 96 -3.89 11.50 -15.65
N THR A 97 -5.02 11.96 -15.10
CA THR A 97 -6.15 12.51 -15.87
C THR A 97 -6.03 14.01 -16.16
N ARG A 98 -4.82 14.58 -15.97
CA ARG A 98 -4.49 15.99 -16.24
C ARG A 98 -5.33 16.99 -15.45
N GLN A 99 -5.80 16.61 -14.26
CA GLN A 99 -6.43 17.59 -13.37
C GLN A 99 -5.39 18.62 -12.92
N PRO A 100 -5.71 19.92 -12.93
CA PRO A 100 -4.80 20.95 -12.47
C PRO A 100 -4.40 20.74 -11.00
N LEU A 101 -3.13 21.01 -10.66
CA LEU A 101 -2.61 20.79 -9.31
C LEU A 101 -3.42 21.50 -8.21
N TYR A 102 -3.92 22.71 -8.46
CA TYR A 102 -4.76 23.43 -7.51
C TYR A 102 -6.09 22.69 -7.25
N SER A 103 -6.68 22.09 -8.29
CA SER A 103 -7.91 21.31 -8.19
C SER A 103 -7.67 20.01 -7.42
N ILE A 104 -6.54 19.35 -7.66
CA ILE A 104 -6.15 18.15 -6.91
C ILE A 104 -6.01 18.50 -5.43
N LYS A 105 -5.24 19.54 -5.09
CA LYS A 105 -5.05 19.99 -3.71
C LYS A 105 -6.40 20.23 -3.02
N ASN A 106 -7.29 21.00 -3.65
CA ASN A 106 -8.62 21.30 -3.13
C ASN A 106 -9.47 20.03 -2.92
N SER A 107 -9.37 19.05 -3.82
CA SER A 107 -10.14 17.78 -3.70
C SER A 107 -9.62 16.84 -2.61
N MET A 108 -8.39 17.04 -2.14
CA MET A 108 -7.77 16.24 -1.09
C MET A 108 -7.98 16.85 0.30
N SER A 109 -8.16 18.17 0.39
CA SER A 109 -8.41 18.89 1.65
C SER A 109 -9.88 18.90 2.10
N VAL A 110 -10.82 18.46 1.26
CA VAL A 110 -12.21 18.19 1.67
C VAL A 110 -12.26 16.86 2.44
N GLY A 111 -11.77 16.88 3.67
CA GLY A 111 -11.64 15.67 4.48
C GLY A 111 -10.90 15.81 5.81
N GLU A 112 -10.30 16.97 6.12
CA GLU A 112 -9.87 17.29 7.50
C GLU A 112 -11.10 17.54 8.39
N ARG A 113 -11.88 16.49 8.65
CA ARG A 113 -12.65 16.43 9.89
C ARG A 113 -11.75 15.77 10.92
N THR A 114 -10.97 16.63 11.58
CA THR A 114 -10.40 16.39 12.91
C THR A 114 -11.44 15.86 13.88
#